data_AF-W1DCQ7-F1
#
_entry.id   AF-W1DCQ7-F1
#
_cell.length_a   1.000
_cell.length_b   1.000
_cell.length_c   1.000
_cell.angle_alpha   90.00
_cell.angle_beta   90.00
_cell.angle_gamma   90.00
#
_symmetry.space_group_name_H-M   'P 1'
#
loop_
_entity.id
_entity.type
_entity.pdbx_description
1 polymer ?
#
loop_
_entity_poly.entity_id
_entity_poly.type
_entity_poly.pdbx_seq_one_letter_code
_entity_poly.pdbx_strand_id
1 'polypeptide(L)'
;MVDLFRRNALEKAYLEMLALMPEGVAPSPEERESQLETLQLVDSMLDGLNGKTREAFLLSQLDGLTYSEIAHKLGVSVSSVKKYVAKAVEHCLLFRLEHGL
;
A
#
# COMPACT_ATOMS: atom_id res chain seq x y z
N MET A 1 18.27 -36.54 -31.66
CA MET A 1 16.82 -36.77 -31.81
C MET A 1 16.07 -36.55 -30.50
N VAL A 2 16.50 -37.11 -29.36
CA VAL A 2 15.88 -36.94 -28.03
C VAL A 2 15.82 -35.49 -27.53
N ASP A 3 16.83 -34.67 -27.85
CA ASP A 3 16.93 -33.27 -27.38
C ASP A 3 15.86 -32.34 -27.97
N LEU A 4 15.53 -32.52 -29.25
CA LEU A 4 14.51 -31.71 -29.92
C LEU A 4 13.12 -31.97 -29.36
N PHE A 5 12.81 -33.22 -29.05
CA PHE A 5 11.53 -33.60 -28.44
C PHE A 5 11.39 -33.04 -27.03
N ARG A 6 12.46 -33.06 -26.22
CA ARG A 6 12.46 -32.44 -24.89
C ARG A 6 12.29 -30.93 -24.95
N ARG A 7 13.00 -30.27 -25.86
CA ARG A 7 12.86 -28.83 -26.08
C ARG A 7 11.44 -28.45 -26.49
N ASN A 8 10.87 -29.16 -27.48
CA ASN A 8 9.52 -28.88 -27.96
C ASN A 8 8.45 -29.16 -26.89
N ALA A 9 8.64 -30.20 -26.06
CA ALA A 9 7.71 -30.51 -24.97
C ALA A 9 7.73 -29.42 -23.88
N LEU A 10 8.93 -28.92 -23.53
CA LEU A 10 9.08 -27.83 -22.57
C LEU A 10 8.48 -26.52 -23.11
N GLU A 11 8.77 -26.18 -24.37
CA GLU A 11 8.24 -24.98 -25.02
C GLU A 11 6.71 -25.02 -25.10
N LYS A 12 6.14 -26.18 -25.45
CA LYS A 12 4.68 -26.36 -25.48
C LYS A 12 4.05 -26.20 -24.09
N ALA A 13 4.62 -26.84 -23.06
CA ALA A 13 4.12 -26.70 -21.69
C ALA A 13 4.23 -25.26 -21.17
N TYR A 14 5.28 -24.54 -21.58
CA TYR A 14 5.46 -23.13 -21.24
C TYR A 14 4.43 -22.22 -21.93
N LEU A 15 4.16 -22.44 -23.22
CA LEU A 15 3.13 -21.69 -23.95
C LEU A 15 1.72 -22.00 -23.43
N GLU A 16 1.44 -23.24 -23.07
CA GLU A 16 0.17 -23.63 -22.40
C GLU A 16 0.02 -22.94 -21.05
N MET A 17 1.10 -22.82 -20.27
CA MET A 17 1.09 -22.05 -19.02
C MET A 17 0.81 -20.56 -19.26
N LEU A 18 1.49 -19.93 -20.23
CA LEU A 18 1.28 -18.52 -20.55
C LEU A 18 -0.14 -18.24 -21.05
N ALA A 19 -0.73 -19.15 -21.83
CA ALA A 19 -2.10 -19.02 -22.33
C ALA A 19 -3.17 -19.09 -21.22
N LEU A 20 -2.84 -19.69 -20.07
CA LEU A 20 -3.70 -19.73 -18.88
C LEU A 20 -3.54 -18.50 -17.98
N MET A 21 -2.50 -17.69 -18.20
CA MET A 21 -2.34 -16.44 -17.48
C MET A 21 -3.31 -15.42 -18.08
N PRO A 22 -4.00 -14.62 -17.25
CA PRO A 22 -4.67 -13.43 -17.75
C PRO A 22 -3.65 -12.59 -18.53
N GLU A 23 -4.06 -11.96 -19.63
CA GLU A 23 -3.18 -10.97 -20.26
C GLU A 23 -2.77 -9.97 -19.19
N GLY A 24 -1.46 -9.87 -18.96
CA GLY A 24 -0.91 -8.91 -18.02
C GLY A 24 -1.15 -7.52 -18.59
N VAL A 25 -2.30 -6.93 -18.24
CA VAL A 25 -2.59 -5.54 -18.59
C VAL A 25 -1.67 -4.70 -17.72
N ALA A 26 -0.49 -4.37 -18.25
CA ALA A 26 0.33 -3.34 -17.65
C ALA A 26 -0.51 -2.05 -17.69
N PRO A 27 -0.63 -1.32 -16.55
CA PRO A 27 -1.31 -0.03 -16.57
C PRO A 27 -0.64 0.86 -17.61
N SER A 28 -1.45 1.67 -18.29
CA SER A 28 -0.93 2.65 -19.24
C SER A 28 0.06 3.58 -18.53
N PRO A 29 0.96 4.25 -19.28
CA PRO A 29 1.83 5.27 -18.69
C PRO A 29 1.07 6.31 -17.88
N GLU A 30 -0.10 6.74 -18.37
CA GLU A 30 -0.98 7.71 -17.72
C GLU A 30 -1.62 7.16 -16.44
N GLU A 31 -2.11 5.91 -16.47
CA GLU A 31 -2.64 5.24 -15.28
C GLU A 31 -1.56 5.06 -14.22
N ARG A 32 -0.34 4.71 -14.63
CA ARG A 32 0.81 4.59 -13.73
C ARG A 32 1.16 5.93 -13.12
N GLU A 33 1.18 7.01 -13.91
CA GLU A 33 1.47 8.35 -13.40
C GLU A 33 0.42 8.79 -12.38
N SER A 34 -0.87 8.62 -12.69
CA SER A 34 -1.96 8.96 -11.76
C SER A 34 -1.87 8.18 -10.43
N GLN A 35 -1.47 6.92 -10.48
CA GLN A 35 -1.21 6.12 -9.27
C GLN A 35 -0.04 6.68 -8.45
N LEU A 36 1.06 7.06 -9.12
CA LEU A 36 2.24 7.64 -8.46
C LEU A 36 1.92 9.00 -7.84
N GLU A 37 1.20 9.87 -8.55
CA GLU A 37 0.72 11.16 -8.03
C GLU A 37 -0.13 10.97 -6.77
N THR A 38 -1.04 9.99 -6.78
CA THR A 38 -1.87 9.67 -5.62
C THR A 38 -1.03 9.22 -4.43
N LEU A 39 -0.01 8.38 -4.66
CA LEU A 39 0.90 7.94 -3.60
C LEU A 39 1.74 9.10 -3.04
N GLN A 40 2.25 9.98 -3.90
CA GLN A 40 3.00 11.17 -3.50
C GLN A 40 2.13 12.12 -2.66
N LEU A 41 0.85 12.24 -3.00
CA LEU A 41 -0.10 13.04 -2.24
C LEU A 41 -0.34 12.47 -0.85
N VAL A 42 -0.49 11.15 -0.74
CA VAL A 42 -0.62 10.48 0.57
C VAL A 42 0.65 10.66 1.39
N ASP A 43 1.84 10.51 0.79
CA ASP A 43 3.11 10.74 1.48
C ASP A 43 3.21 12.19 2.00
N SER A 44 2.88 13.17 1.15
CA SER A 44 2.85 14.59 1.51
C SER A 44 1.86 14.89 2.63
N MET A 45 0.68 14.28 2.60
CA MET A 45 -0.35 14.43 3.64
C MET A 45 0.11 13.88 5.00
N LEU A 46 0.89 12.79 4.99
CA LEU A 46 1.43 12.18 6.20
C LEU A 46 2.72 12.85 6.68
N ASP A 47 3.32 13.72 5.86
CA ASP A 47 4.51 14.46 6.22
C ASP A 47 4.23 15.44 7.37
N GLY A 48 5.21 15.65 8.24
CA GLY A 48 5.05 16.44 9.47
C GLY A 48 4.44 15.69 10.67
N LEU A 49 3.86 14.50 10.48
CA LEU A 49 3.49 13.63 11.60
C LEU A 49 4.73 13.02 12.26
N ASN A 50 4.80 13.07 13.59
CA ASN A 50 5.86 12.36 14.32
C ASN A 50 5.74 10.84 14.10
N GLY A 51 6.86 10.12 14.26
CA GLY A 51 6.94 8.67 13.96
C GLY A 51 5.86 7.83 14.64
N LYS A 52 5.64 8.00 15.95
CA LYS A 52 4.63 7.22 16.69
C LYS A 52 3.20 7.54 16.26
N THR A 53 2.92 8.81 15.95
CA THR A 53 1.60 9.24 15.46
C THR A 53 1.32 8.65 14.09
N ARG A 54 2.29 8.73 13.18
CA ARG A 54 2.21 8.16 11.83
C ARG A 54 2.02 6.64 11.88
N GLU A 55 2.85 5.95 12.67
CA GLU A 55 2.79 4.49 12.81
C GLU A 55 1.45 4.02 13.38
N ALA A 56 0.95 4.66 14.45
CA ALA A 56 -0.36 4.33 15.02
C ALA A 56 -1.51 4.54 14.02
N PHE A 57 -1.43 5.59 13.20
CA PHE A 57 -2.43 5.88 12.18
C PHE A 57 -2.43 4.83 11.06
N LEU A 58 -1.25 4.49 10.53
CA LEU A 58 -1.11 3.48 9.48
C LEU A 58 -1.56 2.09 9.95
N LEU A 59 -1.18 1.68 11.16
CA LEU A 59 -1.64 0.42 11.74
C LEU A 59 -3.17 0.35 11.88
N SER A 60 -3.82 1.50 12.10
CA SER A 60 -5.29 1.55 12.19
C SER A 60 -5.95 1.56 10.81
N GLN A 61 -5.40 2.29 9.82
CA GLN A 61 -6.04 2.50 8.52
C GLN A 61 -5.68 1.46 7.47
N LEU A 62 -4.43 0.99 7.46
CA LEU A 62 -3.93 0.02 6.48
C LEU A 62 -3.98 -1.41 7.01
N ASP A 63 -3.48 -1.63 8.23
CA ASP A 63 -3.45 -2.97 8.83
C ASP A 63 -4.77 -3.35 9.53
N GLY A 64 -5.67 -2.40 9.73
CA GLY A 64 -6.97 -2.63 10.37
C GLY A 64 -6.90 -3.02 11.85
N LEU A 65 -5.77 -2.75 12.53
CA LEU A 65 -5.60 -3.11 13.93
C LEU A 65 -6.48 -2.27 14.85
N THR A 66 -6.97 -2.90 15.92
CA THR A 66 -7.67 -2.21 17.01
C THR A 66 -6.71 -1.35 17.82
N TYR A 67 -7.23 -0.32 18.51
CA TYR A 67 -6.40 0.55 19.34
C TYR A 67 -5.69 -0.20 20.49
N SER A 68 -6.27 -1.31 20.97
CA SER A 68 -5.63 -2.21 21.93
C SER A 68 -4.42 -2.94 21.36
N GLU A 69 -4.52 -3.46 20.14
CA GLU A 69 -3.42 -4.16 19.47
C GLU A 69 -2.29 -3.19 19.13
N ILE A 70 -2.64 -1.99 18.67
CA ILE A 70 -1.67 -0.92 18.40
C ILE A 70 -0.97 -0.50 19.71
N ALA A 71 -1.72 -0.34 20.80
CA ALA A 71 -1.15 0.02 22.10
C ALA A 71 -0.12 -1.02 22.57
N HIS A 72 -0.46 -2.31 22.44
CA HIS A 72 0.45 -3.41 22.72
C HIS A 72 1.69 -3.37 21.83
N LYS A 73 1.51 -3.22 20.51
CA LYS A 73 2.60 -3.19 19.51
C LYS A 73 3.57 -2.03 19.72
N LEU A 74 3.06 -0.85 20.06
CA LEU A 74 3.85 0.37 20.26
C LEU A 74 4.38 0.55 21.69
N GLY A 75 4.01 -0.34 22.63
CA GLY A 75 4.39 -0.24 24.04
C GLY A 75 3.84 1.02 24.72
N VAL A 76 2.62 1.43 24.38
CA VAL A 76 1.96 2.64 24.93
C VAL A 76 0.55 2.32 25.44
N SER A 77 -0.09 3.27 26.11
CA SER A 77 -1.48 3.12 26.53
C SER A 77 -2.46 3.26 25.35
N VAL A 78 -3.63 2.62 25.44
CA VAL A 78 -4.74 2.80 24.49
C VAL A 78 -5.16 4.28 24.38
N SER A 79 -5.10 5.02 25.48
CA SER A 79 -5.35 6.46 25.50
C SER A 79 -4.33 7.25 24.68
N SER A 80 -3.06 6.83 24.67
CA SER A 80 -2.03 7.42 23.82
C SER A 80 -2.31 7.15 22.34
N VAL A 81 -2.70 5.92 21.99
CA VAL A 81 -3.09 5.56 20.61
C VAL A 81 -4.27 6.41 20.14
N LYS A 82 -5.31 6.56 20.95
CA LYS A 82 -6.44 7.45 20.63
C LYS A 82 -5.98 8.88 20.32
N LYS A 83 -5.07 9.44 21.13
CA LYS A 83 -4.50 10.77 20.89
C LYS A 83 -3.68 10.84 19.62
N TYR A 84 -2.88 9.81 19.35
CA TYR A 84 -2.08 9.71 18.13
C TYR A 84 -2.97 9.68 16.89
N VAL A 85 -3.95 8.77 16.83
CA VAL A 85 -4.85 8.65 15.69
C VAL A 85 -5.66 9.93 15.49
N ALA A 86 -6.20 10.53 16.55
CA ALA A 86 -6.92 11.81 16.46
C ALA A 86 -6.05 12.92 15.87
N LYS A 87 -4.80 13.05 16.33
CA LYS A 87 -3.85 14.03 15.81
C LYS A 87 -3.52 13.78 14.32
N ALA A 88 -3.36 12.53 13.93
CA ALA A 88 -3.12 12.17 12.53
C ALA A 88 -4.31 12.53 11.64
N VAL A 89 -5.53 12.23 12.09
CA VAL A 89 -6.76 12.58 11.35
C VAL A 89 -6.90 14.10 11.22
N GLU A 90 -6.69 14.85 12.31
CA GLU A 90 -6.71 16.32 12.29
C GLU A 90 -5.70 16.87 11.27
N HIS A 91 -4.46 16.38 11.30
CA HIS A 91 -3.41 16.78 10.37
C HIS A 91 -3.79 16.51 8.91
N CYS A 92 -4.31 15.32 8.61
CA CYS A 92 -4.75 14.96 7.26
C CYS A 92 -5.92 15.85 6.78
N LEU A 93 -6.86 16.18 7.68
CA LEU A 93 -7.98 17.05 7.38
C LEU A 93 -7.53 18.48 7.08
N LEU A 94 -6.57 19.01 7.83
CA LEU A 94 -5.98 20.32 7.58
C LEU A 94 -5.25 20.36 6.24
N PHE A 95 -4.39 19.36 5.98
CA PHE A 95 -3.70 19.24 4.69
C PHE A 95 -4.69 19.21 3.52
N ARG A 96 -5.77 18.44 3.64
CA ARG A 96 -6.84 18.39 2.63
C ARG A 96 -7.47 19.76 2.36
N LEU A 97 -7.78 20.51 3.42
CA LEU A 97 -8.37 21.85 3.29
C LEU A 97 -7.42 22.83 2.61
N GLU A 98 -6.11 22.73 2.88
CA GLU A 98 -5.08 23.58 2.27
C GLU A 98 -4.85 23.28 0.78
N HIS A 99 -5.00 22.02 0.38
CA HIS A 99 -4.74 21.56 -0.99
C HIS A 99 -6.01 21.38 -1.84
N GLY A 100 -7.20 21.61 -1.28
CA GLY A 100 -8.47 21.58 -2.00
C GLY A 100 -8.93 20.19 -2.45
N LEU A 101 -8.60 19.14 -1.68
CA LEU A 101 -9.04 17.76 -1.95
C LEU A 101 -10.39 17.43 -1.32
#